data_AF-A0A2G8KIC3-F1
#
_entry.id   AF-A0A2G8KIC3-F1
#
_cell.length_a   1.000
_cell.length_b   1.000
_cell.length_c   1.000
_cell.angle_alpha   90.00
_cell.angle_beta   90.00
_cell.angle_gamma   90.00
#
_symmetry.space_group_name_H-M   'P 1'
#
loop_
_entity.id
_entity.type
_entity.pdbx_description
1 polymer ?
#
loop_
_entity_poly.entity_id
_entity_poly.type
_entity_poly.pdbx_seq_one_letter_code
_entity_poly.pdbx_strand_id
1 'polypeptide(L)'
;MSSQQSQETSEIYLLFPSLKVLSVSSNNLSCIPADIQYFSRLNSLKIDRNDQIREFPPEMGRLKNLIQLEFDGCPVRDDYGRDMRVSDILSYLDSILEDAKPYNRMKLMFVGKSDIGKTTLLNELRKDTAVFGRHPSEILPSFAERSGGPNIGGKTLKGNYLSTVGVDVGEWTYCKKRGGKKVTFSTWDFGGQNEFYVTHQYFLTKRSIYLVIFKITDGRRCLSELQQWLVNIQARAPNSPVILVGTHYDVLHQNKKYSESSGRT
;
A
#
# COMPACT_ATOMS: atom_id res chain seq x y z
N MET A 1 12.32 37.32 -47.61
CA MET A 1 11.75 38.15 -46.54
C MET A 1 11.04 37.20 -45.59
N SER A 2 11.76 36.79 -44.55
CA SER A 2 11.45 37.10 -43.14
C SER A 2 10.30 36.20 -42.67
N SER A 3 10.48 35.23 -41.78
CA SER A 3 10.98 35.45 -40.42
C SER A 3 11.34 34.12 -39.76
N GLN A 4 12.62 33.92 -39.47
CA GLN A 4 13.05 32.99 -38.42
C GLN A 4 12.73 33.67 -37.09
N GLN A 5 11.76 33.14 -36.35
CA GLN A 5 11.55 33.49 -34.95
C GLN A 5 12.53 32.67 -34.13
N SER A 6 13.69 33.24 -33.87
CA SER A 6 14.63 32.77 -32.85
C SER A 6 13.90 32.76 -31.51
N GLN A 7 13.69 31.58 -30.94
CA GLN A 7 13.35 31.43 -29.52
C GLN A 7 14.55 31.95 -28.72
N GLU A 8 14.47 33.19 -28.27
CA GLU A 8 15.35 33.72 -27.24
C GLU A 8 15.14 32.88 -25.98
N THR A 9 16.05 31.95 -25.73
CA THR A 9 16.19 31.35 -24.40
C THR A 9 16.79 32.44 -23.53
N SER A 10 15.97 33.08 -22.70
CA SER A 10 16.47 34.04 -21.71
C SER A 10 17.47 33.31 -20.83
N GLU A 11 18.75 33.64 -20.95
CA GLU A 11 19.79 33.09 -20.07
C GLU A 11 19.46 33.52 -18.64
N ILE A 12 19.18 32.54 -17.77
CA ILE A 12 18.88 32.80 -16.36
C ILE A 12 20.21 33.02 -15.65
N TYR A 13 20.47 34.27 -15.27
CA TYR A 13 21.63 34.65 -14.49
C TYR A 13 21.31 34.57 -13.00
N LEU A 14 21.82 33.53 -12.32
CA LEU A 14 21.77 33.45 -10.87
C LEU A 14 22.71 34.47 -10.23
N LEU A 15 22.17 35.36 -9.40
CA LEU A 15 22.97 36.33 -8.64
C LEU A 15 23.92 35.64 -7.63
N PHE A 16 23.46 34.51 -7.05
CA PHE A 16 24.19 33.76 -6.03
C PHE A 16 24.25 32.26 -6.37
N PRO A 17 25.06 31.85 -7.37
CA PRO A 17 25.09 30.45 -7.85
C PRO A 17 25.69 29.47 -6.83
N SER A 18 26.37 29.98 -5.79
CA SER A 18 26.97 29.17 -4.72
C SER A 18 26.18 29.19 -3.41
N LEU A 19 24.94 29.70 -3.43
CA LEU A 19 24.10 29.77 -2.24
C LEU A 19 23.85 28.36 -1.68
N LYS A 20 24.15 28.17 -0.40
CA LYS A 20 23.95 26.90 0.33
C LYS A 20 22.84 26.95 1.36
N VAL A 21 22.59 28.13 1.93
CA VAL A 21 21.58 28.34 2.97
C VAL A 21 20.77 29.56 2.56
N LEU A 22 19.46 29.40 2.45
CA LEU A 22 18.52 30.49 2.20
C LEU A 22 17.49 30.48 3.32
N SER A 23 17.43 31.57 4.07
CA SER A 23 16.38 31.79 5.06
C SER A 23 15.57 33.02 4.66
N VAL A 24 14.28 32.78 4.44
CA VAL A 24 13.26 33.79 4.16
C VAL A 24 12.05 33.55 5.08
N SER A 25 12.30 33.00 6.26
CA SER A 25 11.29 32.75 7.28
C SER A 25 10.68 34.07 7.78
N SER A 26 9.42 34.03 8.23
CA SER A 26 8.66 35.19 8.75
C SER A 26 8.51 36.34 7.76
N ASN A 27 8.18 36.00 6.51
CA ASN A 27 7.83 36.97 5.47
C ASN A 27 6.37 36.76 5.01
N ASN A 28 5.95 37.56 4.03
CA ASN A 28 4.64 37.44 3.38
C ASN A 28 4.78 36.81 1.98
N LEU A 29 5.62 35.78 1.83
CA LEU A 29 5.76 35.09 0.55
C LEU A 29 4.47 34.34 0.22
N SER A 30 3.92 34.58 -0.97
CA SER A 30 2.74 33.90 -1.50
C SER A 30 3.07 32.59 -2.21
N CYS A 31 4.27 32.48 -2.77
CA CYS A 31 4.74 31.28 -3.45
C CYS A 31 6.27 31.21 -3.45
N ILE A 32 6.77 30.02 -3.79
CA ILE A 32 8.18 29.79 -4.13
C ILE A 32 8.25 29.75 -5.66
N PRO A 33 9.15 30.51 -6.30
CA PRO A 33 9.25 30.52 -7.76
C PRO A 33 9.83 29.20 -8.30
N ALA A 34 9.39 28.80 -9.50
CA ALA A 34 9.90 27.64 -10.22
C ALA A 34 11.42 27.67 -10.43
N ASP A 35 11.98 28.87 -10.60
CA ASP A 35 13.42 29.10 -10.78
C ASP A 35 14.28 28.67 -9.58
N ILE A 36 13.66 28.31 -8.45
CA ILE A 36 14.40 27.74 -7.33
C ILE A 36 15.20 26.49 -7.73
N GLN A 37 14.76 25.76 -8.78
CA GLN A 37 15.48 24.60 -9.33
C GLN A 37 16.94 24.89 -9.69
N TYR A 38 17.28 26.13 -10.04
CA TYR A 38 18.64 26.47 -10.48
C TYR A 38 19.63 26.56 -9.31
N PHE A 39 19.15 26.70 -8.06
CA PHE A 39 20.00 26.69 -6.86
C PHE A 39 20.47 25.27 -6.49
N SER A 40 21.16 24.61 -7.42
CA SER A 40 21.65 23.23 -7.28
C SER A 40 22.56 22.98 -6.07
N ARG A 41 23.16 24.02 -5.48
CA ARG A 41 24.02 23.95 -4.29
C ARG A 41 23.29 24.20 -2.97
N LEU A 42 22.01 24.53 -3.01
CA LEU A 42 21.22 24.82 -1.82
C LEU A 42 21.05 23.55 -0.97
N ASN A 43 21.42 23.66 0.30
CA ASN A 43 21.41 22.59 1.30
C ASN A 43 20.33 22.81 2.37
N SER A 44 20.12 24.06 2.75
CA SER A 44 19.10 24.44 3.73
C SER A 44 18.21 25.55 3.18
N LEU A 45 16.90 25.31 3.20
CA LEU A 45 15.86 26.26 2.82
C LEU A 45 14.91 26.43 4.00
N LYS A 46 14.85 27.65 4.54
CA LYS A 46 13.96 28.00 5.65
C LYS A 46 12.94 29.02 5.18
N ILE A 47 11.68 28.61 5.15
CA ILE A 47 10.54 29.37 4.66
C ILE A 47 9.42 29.44 5.71
N ASP A 48 9.71 29.11 6.96
CA ASP A 48 8.74 29.07 8.06
C ASP A 48 7.97 30.37 8.19
N ARG A 49 6.76 30.30 8.71
CA ARG A 49 5.89 31.44 9.01
C ARG A 49 5.65 32.34 7.78
N ASN A 50 5.55 31.74 6.60
CA ASN A 50 4.98 32.38 5.42
C ASN A 50 3.56 31.83 5.23
N ASP A 51 2.58 32.55 5.77
CA ASP A 51 1.20 32.10 5.91
C ASP A 51 0.40 32.05 4.60
N GLN A 52 0.99 32.50 3.49
CA GLN A 52 0.37 32.46 2.16
C GLN A 52 0.91 31.33 1.26
N ILE A 53 1.96 30.60 1.67
CA ILE A 53 2.51 29.49 0.85
C ILE A 53 1.59 28.27 0.96
N ARG A 54 0.88 27.97 -0.13
CA ARG A 54 -0.09 26.85 -0.19
C ARG A 54 0.43 25.58 -0.83
N GLU A 55 1.48 25.69 -1.64
CA GLU A 55 2.06 24.57 -2.37
C GLU A 55 3.54 24.81 -2.67
N PHE A 56 4.25 23.71 -2.90
CA PHE A 56 5.62 23.71 -3.36
C PHE A 56 5.64 23.54 -4.89
N PRO A 57 6.43 24.34 -5.64
CA PRO A 57 6.58 24.16 -7.07
C PRO A 57 7.24 22.79 -7.37
N PRO A 58 6.77 22.03 -8.38
CA PRO A 58 7.40 20.78 -8.81
C PRO A 58 8.91 20.90 -9.08
N GLU A 59 9.34 22.05 -9.58
CA GLU A 59 10.73 22.42 -9.87
C GLU A 59 11.66 22.31 -8.66
N MET A 60 11.11 22.45 -7.44
CA MET A 60 11.87 22.24 -6.22
C MET A 60 12.43 20.80 -6.14
N GLY A 61 11.78 19.82 -6.78
CA GLY A 61 12.26 18.43 -6.89
C GLY A 61 13.66 18.30 -7.51
N ARG A 62 14.12 19.30 -8.28
CA ARG A 62 15.48 19.33 -8.85
C ARG A 62 16.57 19.72 -7.84
N LEU A 63 16.23 20.15 -6.63
CA LEU A 63 17.16 20.53 -5.56
C LEU A 63 17.81 19.30 -4.87
N LYS A 64 18.61 18.53 -5.61
CA LYS A 64 19.19 17.26 -5.14
C LYS A 64 20.10 17.35 -3.90
N ASN A 65 20.58 18.53 -3.54
CA ASN A 65 21.45 18.77 -2.39
C ASN A 65 20.73 19.32 -1.15
N LEU A 66 19.41 19.54 -1.22
CA LEU A 66 18.65 20.09 -0.11
C LEU A 66 18.41 18.99 0.94
N ILE A 67 18.94 19.21 2.14
CA ILE A 67 18.89 18.28 3.27
C ILE A 67 17.92 18.78 4.34
N GLN A 68 17.82 20.11 4.47
CA GLN A 68 17.01 20.77 5.49
C GLN A 68 15.98 21.68 4.83
N LEU A 69 14.71 21.39 5.10
CA LEU A 69 13.58 22.20 4.68
C LEU A 69 12.73 22.51 5.92
N GLU A 70 12.69 23.78 6.30
CA GLU A 70 11.87 24.27 7.41
C GLU A 70 10.72 25.09 6.81
N PHE A 71 9.48 24.67 7.06
CA PHE A 71 8.27 25.29 6.51
C PHE A 71 7.13 25.34 7.53
N ASP A 72 7.48 25.36 8.82
CA ASP A 72 6.52 25.39 9.90
C ASP A 72 5.70 26.69 9.85
N GLY A 73 4.37 26.57 9.94
CA GLY A 73 3.48 27.72 9.82
C GLY A 73 3.18 28.16 8.39
N CYS A 74 3.56 27.37 7.38
CA CYS A 74 3.05 27.52 6.01
C CYS A 74 1.83 26.60 5.80
N PRO A 75 0.70 27.08 5.23
CA PRO A 75 -0.49 26.27 4.97
C PRO A 75 -0.32 25.41 3.70
N VAL A 76 0.82 24.75 3.56
CA VAL A 76 1.09 23.84 2.44
C VAL A 76 0.11 22.68 2.54
N ARG A 77 -0.47 22.24 1.41
CA ARG A 77 -1.37 21.07 1.34
C ARG A 77 -0.89 19.93 2.25
N ASP A 78 -1.83 19.30 2.96
CA ASP A 78 -1.59 18.21 3.94
C ASP A 78 -0.85 16.97 3.38
N ASP A 79 -0.58 16.94 2.08
CA ASP A 79 0.16 15.87 1.40
C ASP A 79 1.62 15.76 1.90
N TYR A 80 2.20 16.85 2.40
CA TYR A 80 3.55 16.88 2.98
C TYR A 80 3.46 16.75 4.50
N GLY A 81 3.16 15.54 4.98
CA GLY A 81 3.07 15.27 6.42
C GLY A 81 4.34 15.71 7.15
N ARG A 82 4.20 16.26 8.38
CA ARG A 82 5.33 16.82 9.16
C ARG A 82 6.50 15.85 9.40
N ASP A 83 6.24 14.54 9.32
CA ASP A 83 7.25 13.49 9.51
C ASP A 83 7.91 13.03 8.20
N MET A 84 7.56 13.62 7.05
CA MET A 84 8.19 13.26 5.77
C MET A 84 9.61 13.78 5.71
N ARG A 85 10.53 12.93 5.24
CA ARG A 85 11.91 13.36 4.99
C ARG A 85 11.93 14.31 3.80
N VAL A 86 12.83 15.28 3.82
CA VAL A 86 13.02 16.23 2.71
C VAL A 86 13.21 15.50 1.38
N SER A 87 13.98 14.41 1.36
CA SER A 87 14.17 13.59 0.16
C SER A 87 12.87 13.02 -0.42
N ASP A 88 11.89 12.66 0.43
CA ASP A 88 10.62 12.09 -0.02
C ASP A 88 9.74 13.19 -0.64
N ILE A 89 9.75 14.40 -0.07
CA ILE A 89 9.08 15.58 -0.63
C ILE A 89 9.67 15.91 -2.01
N LEU A 90 11.00 16.00 -2.10
CA LEU A 90 11.67 16.31 -3.37
C LEU A 90 11.44 15.22 -4.42
N SER A 91 11.50 13.95 -4.03
CA SER A 91 11.22 12.85 -4.97
C SER A 91 9.79 12.94 -5.51
N TYR A 92 8.83 13.31 -4.66
CA TYR A 92 7.45 13.52 -5.08
C TYR A 92 7.34 14.69 -6.07
N LEU A 93 7.93 15.84 -5.77
CA LEU A 93 7.91 17.02 -6.66
C LEU A 93 8.60 16.74 -7.99
N ASP A 94 9.75 16.05 -7.97
CA ASP A 94 10.46 15.64 -9.19
C ASP A 94 9.62 14.67 -10.02
N SER A 95 8.89 13.76 -9.37
CA SER A 95 7.99 12.83 -10.06
C SER A 95 6.82 13.53 -10.77
N ILE A 96 6.37 14.70 -10.29
CA ILE A 96 5.35 15.50 -10.97
C ILE A 96 5.90 16.03 -12.31
N LEU A 97 7.17 16.46 -12.34
CA LEU A 97 7.83 16.91 -13.58
C LEU A 97 8.06 15.78 -14.57
N GLU A 98 8.19 14.54 -14.09
CA GLU A 98 8.38 13.35 -14.91
C GLU A 98 7.07 12.72 -15.40
N ASP A 99 5.93 13.42 -15.26
CA ASP A 99 4.58 12.91 -15.56
C ASP A 99 4.30 11.55 -14.88
N ALA A 100 4.87 11.33 -13.69
CA ALA A 100 4.76 10.08 -12.99
C ALA A 100 3.30 9.80 -12.61
N LYS A 101 2.84 8.58 -12.92
CA LYS A 101 1.47 8.15 -12.66
C LYS A 101 1.39 7.46 -11.29
N PRO A 102 0.37 7.77 -10.46
CA PRO A 102 0.16 7.06 -9.21
C PRO A 102 0.08 5.54 -9.43
N TYR A 103 0.94 4.78 -8.74
CA TYR A 103 0.97 3.33 -8.81
C TYR A 103 0.20 2.72 -7.64
N ASN A 104 -1.13 2.64 -7.78
CA ASN A 104 -2.04 2.13 -6.74
C ASN A 104 -2.03 0.60 -6.67
N ARG A 105 -0.85 0.00 -6.56
CA ARG A 105 -0.69 -1.44 -6.39
C ARG A 105 -0.13 -1.77 -5.01
N MET A 106 -0.79 -2.68 -4.32
CA MET A 106 -0.40 -3.12 -2.98
C MET A 106 -0.23 -4.63 -2.93
N LYS A 107 0.56 -5.12 -1.98
CA LYS A 107 0.65 -6.55 -1.67
C LYS A 107 -0.31 -6.87 -0.53
N LEU A 108 -1.19 -7.86 -0.72
CA LEU A 108 -2.14 -8.33 0.27
C LEU A 108 -1.80 -9.78 0.63
N MET A 109 -1.42 -10.01 1.88
CA MET A 109 -0.87 -11.26 2.37
C MET A 109 -1.89 -11.98 3.25
N PHE A 110 -2.34 -13.17 2.85
CA PHE A 110 -3.22 -14.02 3.64
C PHE A 110 -2.36 -15.02 4.41
N VAL A 111 -2.33 -14.90 5.74
CA VAL A 111 -1.49 -15.76 6.60
C VAL A 111 -2.32 -16.38 7.73
N GLY A 112 -1.88 -17.54 8.21
CA GLY A 112 -2.58 -18.34 9.23
C GLY A 112 -2.47 -19.84 8.94
N LYS A 113 -2.91 -20.68 9.88
CA LYS A 113 -2.90 -22.14 9.79
C LYS A 113 -3.62 -22.71 8.55
N SER A 114 -3.39 -23.97 8.21
CA SER A 114 -4.18 -24.68 7.20
C SER A 114 -5.66 -24.76 7.60
N ASP A 115 -6.53 -24.83 6.59
CA ASP A 115 -7.97 -25.09 6.74
C ASP A 115 -8.76 -24.08 7.62
N ILE A 116 -8.28 -22.85 7.71
CA ILE A 116 -8.96 -21.75 8.45
C ILE A 116 -9.87 -20.89 7.55
N GLY A 117 -9.91 -21.17 6.24
CA GLY A 117 -10.72 -20.44 5.26
C GLY A 117 -10.02 -19.28 4.54
N LYS A 118 -8.68 -19.29 4.40
CA LYS A 118 -7.94 -18.24 3.67
C LYS A 118 -8.36 -18.11 2.21
N THR A 119 -8.31 -19.22 1.48
CA THR A 119 -8.73 -19.31 0.07
C THR A 119 -10.21 -18.99 -0.10
N THR A 120 -11.07 -19.44 0.83
CA THR A 120 -12.49 -19.13 0.84
C THR A 120 -12.74 -17.63 0.98
N LEU A 121 -12.06 -16.98 1.94
CA LEU A 121 -12.16 -15.53 2.14
C LEU A 121 -11.69 -14.74 0.91
N LEU A 122 -10.55 -15.14 0.33
CA LEU A 122 -10.03 -14.50 -0.89
C LEU A 122 -11.02 -14.63 -2.06
N ASN A 123 -11.65 -15.80 -2.23
CA ASN A 123 -12.64 -16.02 -3.26
C ASN A 123 -13.90 -15.19 -3.05
N GLU A 124 -14.38 -15.04 -1.81
CA GLU A 124 -15.53 -14.17 -1.53
C GLU A 124 -15.22 -12.69 -1.77
N LEU A 125 -14.03 -12.21 -1.37
CA LEU A 125 -13.60 -10.84 -1.68
C LEU A 125 -13.57 -10.55 -3.19
N ARG A 126 -13.16 -11.54 -4.00
CA ARG A 126 -13.17 -11.43 -5.47
C ARG A 126 -14.60 -11.44 -6.04
N LYS A 127 -15.50 -12.25 -5.50
CA LYS A 127 -16.90 -12.31 -5.94
C LYS A 127 -17.66 -11.02 -5.67
N ASP A 128 -17.52 -10.46 -4.47
CA ASP A 128 -18.16 -9.18 -4.13
C ASP A 128 -17.76 -8.07 -5.13
N THR A 129 -16.52 -8.08 -5.61
CA THR A 129 -16.09 -7.14 -6.65
C THR A 129 -16.64 -7.42 -8.05
N ALA A 130 -17.00 -8.66 -8.38
CA ALA A 130 -17.58 -9.02 -9.68
C ALA A 130 -19.04 -8.55 -9.81
N VAL A 131 -19.78 -8.50 -8.71
CA VAL A 131 -21.18 -8.02 -8.65
C VAL A 131 -21.29 -6.53 -9.03
N PHE A 132 -20.19 -5.77 -8.99
CA PHE A 132 -20.18 -4.33 -9.30
C PHE A 132 -19.97 -3.98 -10.78
N GLY A 133 -20.30 -4.90 -11.69
CA GLY A 133 -20.51 -4.60 -13.12
C GLY A 133 -19.33 -4.87 -14.05
N ARG A 134 -18.42 -5.78 -13.72
CA ARG A 134 -17.38 -6.22 -14.66
C ARG A 134 -17.72 -7.55 -15.34
N HIS A 135 -17.40 -7.60 -16.63
CA HIS A 135 -17.33 -8.81 -17.42
C HIS A 135 -16.35 -9.82 -16.78
N PRO A 136 -16.66 -11.13 -16.69
CA PRO A 136 -15.80 -12.16 -16.11
C PRO A 136 -14.40 -12.28 -16.73
N SER A 137 -14.16 -11.66 -17.89
CA SER A 137 -12.94 -11.78 -18.70
C SER A 137 -11.73 -10.98 -18.19
N GLU A 138 -11.89 -10.11 -17.18
CA GLU A 138 -10.76 -9.35 -16.58
C GLU A 138 -10.24 -9.93 -15.26
N ILE A 139 -10.86 -11.00 -14.74
CA ILE A 139 -10.35 -11.70 -13.56
C ILE A 139 -9.17 -12.54 -14.04
N LEU A 140 -7.96 -12.04 -13.81
CA LEU A 140 -6.74 -12.76 -14.12
C LEU A 140 -6.76 -14.10 -13.34
N PRO A 141 -6.75 -15.27 -14.01
CA PRO A 141 -6.75 -16.56 -13.35
C PRO A 141 -5.53 -16.70 -12.43
N SER A 142 -5.68 -17.44 -11.33
CA SER A 142 -4.60 -17.73 -10.38
C SER A 142 -3.38 -18.33 -11.09
N PHE A 143 -2.18 -18.20 -10.53
CA PHE A 143 -0.97 -18.83 -11.10
C PHE A 143 -1.16 -20.33 -11.32
N ALA A 144 -1.80 -21.02 -10.36
CA ALA A 144 -2.10 -22.45 -10.48
C ALA A 144 -3.04 -22.78 -11.65
N GLU A 145 -4.03 -21.92 -11.91
CA GLU A 145 -4.97 -22.07 -13.03
C GLU A 145 -4.28 -21.87 -14.39
N ARG A 146 -3.30 -20.96 -14.46
CA ARG A 146 -2.52 -20.71 -15.70
C ARG A 146 -1.55 -21.84 -16.04
N SER A 147 -1.02 -22.51 -15.01
CA SER A 147 -0.04 -23.58 -15.17
C SER A 147 -0.68 -24.95 -15.46
N GLY A 148 -2.00 -25.01 -15.68
CA GLY A 148 -2.72 -26.27 -15.91
C GLY A 148 -2.86 -27.14 -14.66
N GLY A 149 -2.62 -26.56 -13.47
CA GLY A 149 -2.81 -27.25 -12.20
C GLY A 149 -4.30 -27.40 -11.85
N PRO A 150 -4.66 -28.36 -10.99
CA PRO A 150 -6.04 -28.47 -10.50
C PRO A 150 -6.45 -27.16 -9.83
N ASN A 151 -7.69 -26.71 -10.11
CA ASN A 151 -8.28 -25.52 -9.49
C ASN A 151 -8.16 -25.61 -7.95
N ILE A 152 -7.24 -24.83 -7.37
CA ILE A 152 -6.93 -24.88 -5.93
C ILE A 152 -8.09 -24.34 -5.08
N GLY A 153 -9.02 -23.59 -5.68
CA GLY A 153 -10.31 -23.20 -5.09
C GLY A 153 -11.53 -23.94 -5.67
N GLY A 154 -11.32 -24.93 -6.54
CA GLY A 154 -12.40 -25.67 -7.20
C GLY A 154 -12.96 -26.77 -6.31
N LYS A 155 -14.28 -26.96 -6.37
CA LYS A 155 -14.93 -28.15 -5.81
C LYS A 155 -14.39 -29.38 -6.57
N THR A 156 -13.88 -30.37 -5.85
CA THR A 156 -13.74 -31.72 -6.43
C THR A 156 -15.11 -32.21 -6.93
N LEU A 157 -15.15 -33.23 -7.80
CA LEU A 157 -16.40 -33.91 -8.22
C LEU A 157 -17.23 -34.44 -7.03
N LYS A 158 -16.66 -34.47 -5.81
CA LYS A 158 -17.30 -34.83 -4.54
C LYS A 158 -17.60 -33.64 -3.61
N GLY A 159 -17.42 -32.40 -4.06
CA GLY A 159 -17.80 -31.20 -3.30
C GLY A 159 -16.81 -30.73 -2.23
N ASN A 160 -15.63 -31.34 -2.11
CA ASN A 160 -14.61 -30.92 -1.12
C ASN A 160 -13.66 -29.86 -1.69
N TYR A 161 -13.33 -28.86 -0.87
CA TYR A 161 -12.28 -27.85 -1.13
C TYR A 161 -10.90 -28.51 -0.95
N LEU A 162 -10.01 -28.33 -1.94
CA LEU A 162 -8.61 -28.76 -1.83
C LEU A 162 -7.82 -27.74 -0.99
N SER A 163 -6.90 -28.23 -0.15
CA SER A 163 -5.96 -27.35 0.57
C SER A 163 -4.93 -26.77 -0.40
N THR A 164 -4.67 -25.46 -0.31
CA THR A 164 -3.56 -24.80 -1.04
C THR A 164 -2.23 -25.44 -0.66
N VAL A 165 -1.49 -25.93 -1.66
CA VAL A 165 -0.11 -26.42 -1.51
C VAL A 165 0.83 -25.32 -2.01
N GLY A 166 1.80 -24.92 -1.20
CA GLY A 166 2.76 -23.86 -1.56
C GLY A 166 2.19 -22.45 -1.45
N VAL A 167 2.49 -21.57 -2.41
CA VAL A 167 2.08 -20.16 -2.43
C VAL A 167 1.31 -19.89 -3.72
N ASP A 168 0.05 -19.48 -3.59
CA ASP A 168 -0.72 -18.99 -4.73
C ASP A 168 -0.67 -17.47 -4.80
N VAL A 169 -0.30 -16.95 -5.97
CA VAL A 169 -0.26 -15.51 -6.24
C VAL A 169 -1.29 -15.20 -7.30
N GLY A 170 -2.20 -14.29 -6.95
CA GLY A 170 -3.21 -13.78 -7.86
C GLY A 170 -3.30 -12.26 -7.82
N GLU A 171 -4.20 -11.74 -8.63
CA GLU A 171 -4.52 -10.32 -8.64
C GLU A 171 -5.98 -10.10 -8.26
N TRP A 172 -6.21 -9.07 -7.46
CA TRP A 172 -7.54 -8.61 -7.12
C TRP A 172 -7.58 -7.11 -7.27
N THR A 173 -8.48 -6.59 -8.09
CA THR A 173 -8.65 -5.15 -8.23
C THR A 173 -9.95 -4.70 -7.58
N TYR A 174 -9.83 -3.77 -6.64
CA TYR A 174 -10.96 -3.10 -6.01
C TYR A 174 -11.21 -1.71 -6.62
N CYS A 175 -12.49 -1.41 -6.89
CA CYS A 175 -12.96 -0.09 -7.32
C CYS A 175 -14.11 0.37 -6.41
N LYS A 176 -14.02 1.59 -5.86
CA LYS A 176 -15.09 2.17 -5.03
C LYS A 176 -16.23 2.70 -5.92
N LYS A 177 -17.49 2.46 -5.52
CA LYS A 177 -18.73 2.70 -6.29
C LYS A 177 -19.02 4.15 -6.77
N ARG A 178 -18.20 5.16 -6.48
CA ARG A 178 -18.40 6.55 -6.92
C ARG A 178 -17.07 7.28 -7.06
N GLY A 179 -16.49 7.29 -8.27
CA GLY A 179 -15.29 8.08 -8.61
C GLY A 179 -14.02 7.74 -7.84
N GLY A 180 -14.00 6.63 -7.07
CA GLY A 180 -12.82 6.28 -6.28
C GLY A 180 -11.74 5.63 -7.13
N LYS A 181 -10.48 5.91 -6.78
CA LYS A 181 -9.31 5.36 -7.46
C LYS A 181 -9.32 3.83 -7.45
N LYS A 182 -8.98 3.22 -8.58
CA LYS A 182 -8.75 1.78 -8.74
C LYS A 182 -7.51 1.40 -7.94
N VAL A 183 -7.62 0.38 -7.08
CA VAL A 183 -6.50 -0.18 -6.32
C VAL A 183 -6.35 -1.65 -6.70
N THR A 184 -5.15 -2.03 -7.11
CA THR A 184 -4.82 -3.40 -7.48
C THR A 184 -4.03 -4.06 -6.34
N PHE A 185 -4.50 -5.20 -5.87
CA PHE A 185 -3.82 -6.02 -4.89
C PHE A 185 -3.16 -7.22 -5.57
N SER A 186 -1.86 -7.40 -5.35
CA SER A 186 -1.21 -8.70 -5.52
C SER A 186 -1.56 -9.52 -4.29
N THR A 187 -2.43 -10.51 -4.45
CA THR A 187 -2.93 -11.36 -3.36
C THR A 187 -2.06 -12.59 -3.25
N TRP A 188 -1.53 -12.83 -2.06
CA TRP A 188 -0.68 -13.98 -1.74
C TRP A 188 -1.43 -14.89 -0.76
N ASP A 189 -1.86 -16.05 -1.23
CA ASP A 189 -2.49 -17.10 -0.41
C ASP A 189 -1.48 -18.20 -0.12
N PHE A 190 -1.16 -18.38 1.16
CA PHE A 190 -0.18 -19.37 1.58
C PHE A 190 -0.85 -20.66 2.03
N GLY A 191 -0.39 -21.79 1.48
CA GLY A 191 -0.70 -23.12 1.98
C GLY A 191 -0.26 -23.25 3.43
N GLY A 192 -1.20 -23.48 4.35
CA GLY A 192 -0.93 -23.49 5.79
C GLY A 192 -0.29 -24.78 6.31
N GLN A 193 0.44 -25.51 5.46
CA GLN A 193 1.15 -26.73 5.82
C GLN A 193 2.41 -26.38 6.63
N ASN A 194 2.67 -27.16 7.70
CA ASN A 194 3.75 -26.89 8.66
C ASN A 194 5.14 -26.88 8.00
N GLU A 195 5.28 -27.62 6.89
CA GLU A 195 6.51 -27.77 6.11
C GLU A 195 6.95 -26.48 5.41
N PHE A 196 6.08 -25.47 5.31
CA PHE A 196 6.40 -24.20 4.64
C PHE A 196 6.82 -23.08 5.61
N TYR A 197 6.68 -23.22 6.93
CA TYR A 197 6.94 -22.12 7.89
C TYR A 197 8.33 -21.48 7.77
N VAL A 198 9.34 -22.28 7.38
CA VAL A 198 10.73 -21.82 7.16
C VAL A 198 10.86 -20.99 5.87
N THR A 199 10.11 -21.32 4.81
CA THR A 199 10.17 -20.60 3.52
C THR A 199 9.29 -19.35 3.51
N HIS A 200 8.21 -19.28 4.31
CA HIS A 200 7.35 -18.08 4.48
C HIS A 200 8.13 -16.83 4.86
N GLN A 201 9.22 -17.00 5.61
CA GLN A 201 10.09 -15.93 6.07
C GLN A 201 10.68 -15.08 4.91
N TYR A 202 10.90 -15.67 3.73
CA TYR A 202 11.43 -14.93 2.58
C TYR A 202 10.37 -14.08 1.85
N PHE A 203 9.09 -14.39 2.05
CA PHE A 203 8.00 -13.72 1.34
C PHE A 203 7.35 -12.59 2.13
N LEU A 204 7.67 -12.46 3.42
CA LEU A 204 7.28 -11.32 4.25
C LEU A 204 8.09 -10.08 3.84
N THR A 205 7.40 -9.06 3.37
CA THR A 205 7.99 -7.82 2.85
C THR A 205 7.33 -6.60 3.49
N LYS A 206 8.09 -5.51 3.65
CA LYS A 206 7.52 -4.20 4.00
C LYS A 206 6.53 -3.72 2.92
N ARG A 207 5.75 -2.68 3.22
CA ARG A 207 4.76 -2.08 2.27
C ARG A 207 3.72 -3.10 1.78
N SER A 208 3.33 -4.01 2.67
CA SER A 208 2.31 -5.04 2.43
C SER A 208 1.22 -4.92 3.48
N ILE A 209 0.00 -5.34 3.17
CA ILE A 209 -1.09 -5.48 4.15
C ILE A 209 -1.17 -6.96 4.51
N TYR A 210 -1.20 -7.27 5.80
CA TYR A 210 -1.30 -8.63 6.31
C TYR A 210 -2.69 -8.90 6.89
N LEU A 211 -3.38 -9.90 6.35
CA LEU A 211 -4.59 -10.49 6.92
C LEU A 211 -4.17 -11.74 7.68
N VAL A 212 -4.13 -11.65 9.01
CA VAL A 212 -3.85 -12.81 9.87
C VAL A 212 -5.17 -13.46 10.24
N ILE A 213 -5.41 -14.61 9.64
CA ILE A 213 -6.67 -15.32 9.71
C ILE A 213 -6.55 -16.39 10.81
N PHE A 214 -7.61 -16.55 11.59
CA PHE A 214 -7.70 -17.60 12.59
C PHE A 214 -9.15 -18.08 12.73
N LYS A 215 -9.32 -19.33 13.14
CA LYS A 215 -10.63 -19.90 13.39
C LYS A 215 -11.07 -19.59 14.82
N ILE A 216 -12.23 -18.95 14.99
CA ILE A 216 -12.68 -18.56 16.33
C ILE A 216 -13.05 -19.81 17.17
N THR A 217 -13.50 -20.89 16.53
CA THR A 217 -13.84 -22.15 17.21
C THR A 217 -12.65 -22.84 17.89
N ASP A 218 -11.41 -22.50 17.51
CA ASP A 218 -10.20 -23.13 18.06
C ASP A 218 -9.87 -22.61 19.48
N GLY A 219 -10.63 -21.62 19.96
CA GLY A 219 -10.53 -21.10 21.32
C GLY A 219 -9.12 -20.60 21.61
N ARG A 220 -8.57 -20.94 22.79
CA ARG A 220 -7.25 -20.46 23.21
C ARG A 220 -6.09 -20.99 22.36
N ARG A 221 -6.28 -22.06 21.58
CA ARG A 221 -5.21 -22.65 20.76
C ARG A 221 -4.78 -21.72 19.62
N CYS A 222 -5.70 -20.92 19.08
CA CYS A 222 -5.38 -19.99 17.99
C CYS A 222 -4.47 -18.84 18.43
N LEU A 223 -4.42 -18.52 19.73
CA LEU A 223 -3.60 -17.43 20.26
C LEU A 223 -2.09 -17.69 20.07
N SER A 224 -1.65 -18.93 20.28
CA SER A 224 -0.24 -19.29 20.09
C SER A 224 0.20 -19.13 18.63
N GLU A 225 -0.66 -19.54 17.70
CA GLU A 225 -0.41 -19.43 16.27
C GLU A 225 -0.45 -17.97 15.81
N LEU A 226 -1.42 -17.20 16.31
CA LEU A 226 -1.52 -15.77 16.06
C LEU A 226 -0.26 -15.03 16.54
N GLN A 227 0.17 -15.29 17.76
CA GLN A 227 1.37 -14.69 18.32
C GLN A 227 2.60 -14.98 17.45
N GLN A 228 2.76 -16.23 17.00
CA GLN A 228 3.87 -16.60 16.12
C GLN A 228 3.85 -15.80 14.80
N TRP A 229 2.68 -15.65 14.16
CA TRP A 229 2.55 -14.84 12.94
C TRP A 229 2.84 -13.36 13.18
N LEU A 230 2.33 -12.80 14.27
CA LEU A 230 2.54 -11.39 14.62
C LEU A 230 4.02 -11.08 14.88
N VAL A 231 4.72 -11.95 15.62
CA VAL A 231 6.17 -11.80 15.86
C VAL A 231 6.95 -11.87 14.56
N ASN A 232 6.61 -12.79 13.66
CA ASN A 232 7.28 -12.92 12.37
C ASN A 232 7.05 -11.70 11.47
N ILE A 233 5.83 -11.17 11.42
CA ILE A 233 5.51 -9.96 10.66
C ILE A 233 6.25 -8.76 11.24
N GLN A 234 6.24 -8.59 12.57
CA GLN A 234 6.94 -7.49 13.22
C GLN A 234 8.44 -7.52 12.95
N ALA A 235 9.06 -8.70 12.97
CA ALA A 235 10.48 -8.87 12.73
C ALA A 235 10.89 -8.56 11.28
N ARG A 236 10.05 -8.92 10.29
CA ARG A 236 10.42 -8.86 8.86
C ARG A 236 9.79 -7.72 8.08
N ALA A 237 8.61 -7.28 8.48
CA ALA A 237 7.82 -6.26 7.81
C ALA A 237 7.33 -5.19 8.81
N PRO A 238 8.23 -4.52 9.55
CA PRO A 238 7.84 -3.49 10.51
C PRO A 238 7.02 -2.37 9.84
N ASN A 239 6.08 -1.79 10.58
CA ASN A 239 5.13 -0.76 10.15
C ASN A 239 4.13 -1.20 9.07
N SER A 240 4.10 -2.48 8.70
CA SER A 240 3.11 -2.99 7.76
C SER A 240 1.77 -3.20 8.47
N PRO A 241 0.64 -2.75 7.91
CA PRO A 241 -0.66 -2.93 8.54
C PRO A 241 -1.00 -4.41 8.72
N VAL A 242 -1.48 -4.77 9.91
CA VAL A 242 -1.95 -6.12 10.24
C VAL A 242 -3.41 -6.07 10.66
N ILE A 243 -4.24 -6.87 9.99
CA ILE A 243 -5.66 -7.00 10.25
C ILE A 243 -5.92 -8.43 10.71
N LEU A 244 -6.51 -8.58 11.89
CA LEU A 244 -6.92 -9.87 12.44
C LEU A 244 -8.30 -10.24 11.91
N VAL A 245 -8.46 -11.45 11.37
CA VAL A 245 -9.73 -11.93 10.83
C VAL A 245 -10.12 -13.26 11.47
N GLY A 246 -11.16 -13.24 12.28
CA GLY A 246 -11.75 -14.44 12.87
C GLY A 246 -12.79 -15.07 11.94
N THR A 247 -12.59 -16.33 11.54
CA THR A 247 -13.51 -17.10 10.70
C THR A 247 -14.35 -18.10 11.51
N HIS A 248 -15.39 -18.66 10.88
CA HIS A 248 -16.28 -19.68 11.48
C HIS A 248 -17.02 -19.19 12.73
N TYR A 249 -17.38 -17.91 12.79
CA TYR A 249 -18.12 -17.33 13.90
C TYR A 249 -19.52 -17.95 14.07
N ASP A 250 -20.16 -18.28 12.96
CA ASP A 250 -21.48 -18.92 12.87
C ASP A 250 -21.55 -20.26 13.62
N VAL A 251 -20.48 -21.04 13.60
CA VAL A 251 -20.38 -22.35 14.27
C VAL A 251 -20.47 -22.22 15.80
N LEU A 252 -20.02 -21.11 16.38
CA LEU A 252 -20.09 -20.89 17.83
C LEU A 252 -21.53 -20.76 18.34
N HIS A 253 -22.43 -20.20 17.52
CA HIS A 253 -23.84 -20.02 17.89
C HIS A 253 -24.64 -21.32 17.82
N GLN A 254 -24.27 -22.24 16.93
CA GLN A 254 -24.91 -23.56 16.86
C GLN A 254 -24.59 -24.39 18.11
N ASN A 255 -23.33 -24.38 18.57
CA ASN A 255 -22.92 -25.13 19.75
C ASN A 255 -23.60 -24.64 21.05
N LYS A 256 -23.85 -23.34 21.20
CA LYS A 256 -24.60 -22.80 22.35
C LYS A 256 -26.06 -23.28 22.41
N LYS A 257 -26.73 -23.37 21.25
CA LYS A 257 -28.12 -23.83 21.16
C LYS A 257 -28.26 -25.31 21.54
N TYR A 258 -27.29 -26.16 21.18
CA TYR A 258 -27.27 -27.57 21.58
C TYR A 258 -26.97 -27.79 23.08
N SER A 259 -26.13 -26.95 23.69
CA SER A 259 -25.87 -27.03 25.13
C SER A 259 -27.07 -26.59 25.98
N GLU A 260 -27.90 -25.66 25.49
CA GLU A 260 -29.10 -25.20 26.19
C GLU A 260 -30.29 -26.15 26.02
N SER A 261 -30.41 -26.85 24.89
CA SER A 261 -31.48 -27.84 24.66
C SER A 261 -31.23 -29.19 25.32
N SER A 262 -29.96 -29.56 25.57
CA SER A 262 -29.59 -30.80 26.27
C SER A 262 -29.63 -30.67 27.80
N GLY A 263 -29.88 -29.46 28.32
CA GLY A 263 -29.99 -29.16 29.75
C GLY A 263 -31.42 -29.03 30.28
N ARG A 264 -32.44 -29.27 29.44
CA ARG A 264 -33.85 -29.38 29.88
C ARG A 264 -34.29 -30.83 29.71
N THR A 265 -34.26 -31.54 30.83
CA THR A 265 -35.00 -32.79 31.05
C THR A 265 -36.50 -32.56 30.94
#